data_AF-A0A960XQ78-F1
#
_entry.id   AF-A0A960XQ78-F1
#
_cell.length_a   1.000
_cell.length_b   1.000
_cell.length_c   1.000
_cell.angle_alpha   90.00
_cell.angle_beta   90.00
_cell.angle_gamma   90.00
#
_symmetry.space_group_name_H-M   'P 1'
#
loop_
_entity.id
_entity.type
_entity.pdbx_description
1 polymer ?
#
loop_
_entity_poly.entity_id
_entity_poly.type
_entity_poly.pdbx_seq_one_letter_code
_entity_poly.pdbx_strand_id
1 'polypeptide(L)' 'ATCSGHYSVIRIPETDEWYAVYHRRPLGETEGNHRVTCIDRMEFDENGRIRAIRITHEGVPARPLD' A
#
# COMPACT_ATOMS: atom_id res chain seq x y z
N ALA A 1 15.45 0.51 -9.81
CA ALA A 1 14.35 -0.39 -10.18
C ALA A 1 13.13 -0.11 -9.29
N THR A 2 12.03 0.37 -9.88
CA THR A 2 10.74 0.65 -9.21
C THR A 2 9.98 -0.65 -8.96
N CYS A 3 10.62 -1.64 -8.34
CA CYS A 3 9.99 -2.93 -8.08
C CYS A 3 9.05 -2.80 -6.88
N SER A 4 7.82 -2.35 -7.13
CA SER A 4 6.67 -2.65 -6.28
C SER A 4 6.16 -4.02 -6.69
N GLY A 5 6.34 -5.02 -5.83
CA GLY A 5 5.92 -6.39 -6.10
C GLY A 5 5.40 -7.05 -4.82
N HIS A 6 4.73 -8.20 -4.97
CA HIS A 6 4.24 -9.00 -3.84
C HIS A 6 3.27 -8.24 -2.93
N TYR A 7 2.10 -7.88 -3.49
CA TYR A 7 1.07 -7.12 -2.79
C TYR A 7 0.16 -8.04 -1.96
N SER A 8 -0.33 -7.53 -0.84
CA SER A 8 -1.39 -8.09 -0.01
C SER A 8 -2.46 -7.03 0.20
N VAL A 9 -3.69 -7.46 0.49
CA VAL A 9 -4.82 -6.56 0.69
C VAL A 9 -5.45 -6.84 2.05
N ILE A 10 -5.77 -5.78 2.78
CA ILE A 10 -6.49 -5.84 4.05
C ILE A 10 -7.79 -5.06 3.88
N ARG A 11 -8.91 -5.69 4.23
CA ARG A 11 -10.19 -5.01 4.45
C ARG A 11 -10.43 -4.90 5.94
N ILE A 12 -10.69 -3.70 6.44
CA ILE A 12 -11.05 -3.55 7.85
C ILE A 12 -12.48 -4.09 8.05
N PRO A 13 -12.69 -4.99 9.04
CA PRO A 13 -14.02 -5.51 9.34
C PRO A 13 -15.03 -4.38 9.56
N GLU A 14 -16.25 -4.59 9.08
CA GLU A 14 -17.38 -3.66 9.27
C GLU A 14 -17.21 -2.26 8.65
N THR A 15 -16.19 -2.06 7.82
CA THR A 15 -15.98 -0.82 7.07
C THR A 15 -15.80 -1.09 5.58
N ASP A 16 -15.79 -0.01 4.79
CA ASP A 16 -15.35 -0.02 3.40
C ASP A 16 -13.91 0.52 3.26
N GLU A 17 -13.09 0.37 4.30
CA GLU A 17 -11.69 0.77 4.27
C GLU A 17 -10.81 -0.39 3.81
N TRP A 18 -10.06 -0.15 2.73
CA TRP A 18 -9.15 -1.11 2.14
C TRP A 18 -7.73 -0.57 2.08
N TYR A 19 -6.77 -1.45 2.38
CA TYR A 19 -5.36 -1.13 2.44
C TYR A 19 -4.57 -2.08 1.55
N ALA A 20 -3.74 -1.51 0.69
CA ALA A 20 -2.73 -2.25 -0.07
C ALA A 20 -1.43 -2.26 0.74
N VAL A 21 -0.93 -3.45 1.02
CA VAL A 21 0.37 -3.67 1.67
C VAL A 21 1.33 -4.22 0.62
N TYR A 22 2.47 -3.57 0.44
CA TYR A 22 3.44 -3.94 -0.59
C TYR A 22 4.85 -3.61 -0.13
N HIS A 23 5.86 -4.07 -0.88
CA HIS A 23 7.22 -3.59 -0.68
C HIS A 23 7.69 -2.78 -1.87
N ARG A 24 8.59 -1.83 -1.62
CA ARG A 24 9.32 -1.10 -2.65
C ARG A 24 10.81 -1.02 -2.32
N ARG A 25 11.59 -0.50 -3.27
CA ARG A 25 12.97 -0.07 -3.03
C ARG A 25 13.03 1.45 -2.86
N PRO A 26 13.85 1.98 -1.95
CA PRO A 26 14.16 3.40 -1.90
C PRO A 26 14.73 3.91 -3.24
N LEU A 27 14.47 5.17 -3.56
CA LEU A 27 15.04 5.81 -4.75
C LEU A 27 16.57 5.95 -4.57
N GLY A 28 17.33 5.61 -5.61
CA GLY A 28 18.79 5.66 -5.57
C GLY A 28 19.49 4.43 -4.99
N GLU A 29 18.73 3.46 -4.48
CA GLU A 29 19.31 2.21 -3.96
C GLU A 29 19.63 1.22 -5.07
N THR A 30 20.80 0.58 -4.98
CA THR A 30 21.30 -0.42 -5.91
C THR A 30 21.28 -1.84 -5.31
N GLU A 31 21.26 -1.96 -3.98
CA GLU A 31 21.15 -3.25 -3.31
C GLU A 31 19.76 -3.88 -3.53
N GLY A 32 19.73 -5.09 -4.10
CA GLY A 32 18.48 -5.79 -4.40
C GLY A 32 17.64 -6.17 -3.18
N ASN A 33 18.28 -6.29 -2.02
CA ASN A 33 17.67 -6.77 -0.78
C ASN A 33 17.06 -5.66 0.08
N HIS A 34 17.40 -4.40 -0.18
CA HIS A 34 16.93 -3.25 0.59
C HIS A 34 15.48 -2.91 0.22
N ARG A 35 14.56 -3.69 0.81
CA ARG A 35 13.12 -3.55 0.65
C ARG A 35 12.53 -2.86 1.86
N VAL A 36 11.57 -1.98 1.61
CA VAL A 36 10.77 -1.33 2.65
C VAL A 36 9.30 -1.71 2.48
N THR A 37 8.65 -2.11 3.57
CA THR A 37 7.21 -2.37 3.59
C THR A 37 6.46 -1.04 3.59
N CYS A 38 5.40 -0.96 2.80
CA CYS A 38 4.58 0.23 2.62
C CYS A 38 3.10 -0.16 2.72
N ILE A 39 2.29 0.79 3.19
CA ILE A 39 0.84 0.64 3.31
C ILE A 39 0.22 1.92 2.76
N ASP A 40 -0.67 1.77 1.78
CA ASP A 40 -1.43 2.87 1.18
C ASP A 40 -2.91 2.47 1.04
N ARG A 41 -3.79 3.48 0.92
CA ARG A 41 -5.22 3.24 0.68
C ARG A 41 -5.46 2.62 -0.68
N MET A 42 -6.39 1.68 -0.71
CA MET A 42 -6.95 1.10 -1.92
C MET A 42 -8.40 1.56 -2.06
N GLU A 43 -8.75 2.11 -3.21
CA GLU A 43 -10.09 2.63 -3.48
C GLU A 43 -10.70 1.91 -4.68
N PHE A 44 -12.02 1.79 -4.68
CA PHE A 44 -12.78 1.30 -5.81
C PHE A 44 -13.42 2.47 -6.57
N ASP A 45 -13.53 2.35 -7.88
CA ASP A 45 -14.34 3.26 -8.68
C ASP A 45 -15.84 2.89 -8.63
N GLU A 46 -16.68 3.72 -9.25
CA GLU A 46 -18.13 3.53 -9.31
C GLU A 46 -18.55 2.22 -10.01
N ASN A 47 -17.65 1.62 -10.79
CA ASN A 47 -17.86 0.35 -11.47
C ASN A 47 -17.30 -0.85 -10.68
N GLY A 48 -16.82 -0.63 -9.46
CA GLY A 48 -16.22 -1.66 -8.61
C GLY A 48 -14.80 -2.09 -9.03
N ARG A 49 -14.10 -1.30 -9.86
CA ARG A 49 -12.70 -1.58 -10.22
C ARG A 49 -11.75 -0.90 -9.24
N ILE A 50 -10.62 -1.54 -8.97
CA ILE A 50 -9.57 -0.96 -8.14
C ILE A 50 -8.93 0.23 -8.87
N ARG A 51 -8.91 1.40 -8.22
CA ARG A 51 -8.15 2.56 -8.67
C ARG A 51 -6.66 2.31 -8.50
N ALA A 52 -5.84 2.96 -9.34
CA ALA A 52 -4.39 2.88 -9.20
C ALA A 52 -3.95 3.30 -7.80
N ILE A 53 -3.14 2.46 -7.13
CA ILE A 53 -2.64 2.76 -5.79
C ILE A 53 -1.74 4.00 -5.86
N ARG A 54 -2.08 5.01 -5.05
CA ARG A 54 -1.25 6.19 -4.87
C ARG A 54 -0.17 5.87 -3.85
N ILE A 55 1.07 5.75 -4.32
CA ILE A 55 2.25 5.56 -3.45
C ILE A 55 2.53 6.87 -2.70
N THR A 56 2.57 6.80 -1.37
CA THR A 56 2.89 7.97 -0.52
C THR A 56 4.20 7.78 0.26
N HIS A 57 4.73 8.88 0.80
CA HIS A 57 5.88 8.81 1.72
C HIS A 57 5.42 8.64 3.17
N GLU A 58 4.23 9.14 3.49
CA GLU A 58 3.65 9.21 4.82
C GLU A 58 2.91 7.93 5.20
N GLY A 59 2.40 7.19 4.22
CA GLY A 59 1.54 6.03 4.44
C GLY A 59 0.14 6.41 4.95
N VAL A 60 -0.48 5.48 5.65
CA VAL A 60 -1.84 5.64 6.21
C VAL A 60 -1.78 6.13 7.66
N PRO A 61 -2.79 6.90 8.13
CA PRO A 61 -2.82 7.36 9.51
C PRO A 61 -2.88 6.20 10.50
N ALA A 62 -2.35 6.42 11.71
CA ALA A 62 -2.45 5.45 12.78
C ALA A 62 -3.93 5.18 13.13
N ARG A 63 -4.26 3.91 13.37
CA ARG A 63 -5.58 3.46 13.83
C ARG A 63 -5.40 2.77 15.18
N PRO A 64 -5.49 3.52 16.30
CA PRO A 64 -5.35 2.94 17.64
C PRO A 64 -6.43 1.89 17.89
N LEU A 65 -6.08 0.87 18.69
CA LEU A 65 -7.06 -0.05 19.25
C LEU A 65 -7.51 0.55 20.58
N ASP A 66 -8.83 0.54 20.81
CA ASP A 66 -9.42 0.90 22.10
C ASP A 66 -9.18 -0.20 23.16
#